data_AF-A0A7V9EW79-F1
#
_entry.id   AF-A0A7V9EW79-F1
#
_cell.length_a   1.000
_cell.length_b   1.000
_cell.length_c   1.000
_cell.angle_alpha   90.00
_cell.angle_beta   90.00
_cell.angle_gamma   90.00
#
_symmetry.space_group_name_H-M   'P 1'
#
loop_
_entity.id
_entity.type
_entity.pdbx_description
1 polymer ?
#
loop_
_entity_poly.entity_id
_entity_poly.type
_entity_poly.pdbx_seq_one_letter_code
_entity_poly.pdbx_strand_id
1 'polypeptide(L)'
;LRGGDHALGGTLAGLRGEPRIVMVDDHSVEVPPAQNMLVLRNDDRPGMIGLVTSALGDAGINISDIHVGRSPDGSAALMVLATDEAAPGDLVERLREAPGIFSVHALG
;
A
#
# COMPACT_ATOMS: atom_id res chain seq x y z
N LEU A 1 -2.86 8.87 -14.25
CA LEU A 1 -3.29 7.72 -15.07
C LEU A 1 -4.62 7.23 -14.52
N ARG A 2 -5.59 6.93 -15.37
CA ARG A 2 -6.87 6.30 -14.97
C ARG A 2 -7.11 5.09 -15.86
N GLY A 3 -7.58 4.00 -15.28
CA GLY A 3 -7.87 2.76 -15.99
C GLY A 3 -8.89 1.93 -15.22
N GLY A 4 -10.04 1.66 -15.85
CA GLY A 4 -11.18 1.06 -15.17
C GLY A 4 -11.64 1.92 -14.00
N ASP A 5 -11.86 1.29 -12.85
CA ASP A 5 -12.27 1.94 -11.60
C ASP A 5 -11.08 2.47 -10.77
N HIS A 6 -9.85 2.41 -11.32
CA HIS A 6 -8.63 2.81 -10.61
C HIS A 6 -7.99 4.08 -11.17
N ALA A 7 -7.42 4.89 -10.28
CA ALA A 7 -6.69 6.11 -10.57
C ALA A 7 -5.34 6.15 -9.86
N LEU A 8 -4.31 6.63 -10.57
CA LEU A 8 -2.96 6.83 -10.04
C LEU A 8 -2.47 8.25 -10.40
N GLY A 9 -2.01 8.98 -9.39
CA GLY A 9 -1.34 10.27 -9.54
C GLY A 9 0.16 10.14 -9.30
N GLY A 10 0.97 10.81 -10.12
CA GLY A 10 2.42 10.85 -9.97
C GLY A 10 2.97 12.25 -10.12
N THR A 11 4.10 12.53 -9.48
CA THR A 11 4.86 13.78 -9.63
C THR A 11 6.37 13.50 -9.62
N LEU A 12 7.17 14.52 -9.94
CA LEU A 12 8.60 14.55 -9.65
C LEU A 12 8.82 15.45 -8.43
N ALA A 13 9.52 14.95 -7.42
CA ALA A 13 9.77 15.66 -6.16
C ALA A 13 11.26 15.83 -5.88
N GLY A 14 11.59 16.87 -5.10
CA GLY A 14 12.96 17.19 -4.70
C GLY A 14 13.82 17.78 -5.82
N LEU A 15 15.02 18.24 -5.44
CA LEU A 15 15.96 18.92 -6.36
C LEU A 15 16.47 18.02 -7.49
N ARG A 16 16.41 16.69 -7.29
CA ARG A 16 16.83 15.69 -8.27
C ARG A 16 15.70 15.20 -9.17
N GLY A 17 14.46 15.65 -8.95
CA GLY A 17 13.31 15.23 -9.75
C GLY A 17 13.00 13.74 -9.61
N GLU A 18 12.96 13.23 -8.38
CA GLU A 18 12.68 11.81 -8.12
C GLU A 18 11.19 11.51 -8.30
N PRO A 19 10.82 10.41 -8.98
CA PRO A 19 9.42 10.05 -9.18
C PRO A 19 8.75 9.69 -7.85
N ARG A 20 7.53 10.17 -7.66
CA ARG A 20 6.68 9.87 -6.50
C ARG A 20 5.27 9.55 -6.98
N ILE A 21 4.68 8.50 -6.40
CA ILE A 21 3.23 8.25 -6.48
C ILE A 21 2.60 9.13 -5.39
N VAL A 22 1.72 10.02 -5.83
CA VAL A 22 1.07 11.02 -4.96
C VAL A 22 -0.40 10.73 -4.67
N MET A 23 -1.00 9.81 -5.44
CA MET A 23 -2.40 9.44 -5.27
C MET A 23 -2.68 8.05 -5.83
N VAL A 24 -3.53 7.31 -5.14
CA VAL A 24 -4.11 6.03 -5.58
C VAL A 24 -5.60 6.06 -5.20
N ASP A 25 -6.49 5.86 -6.17
CA ASP A 25 -7.95 5.81 -5.98
C ASP A 25 -8.49 6.94 -5.08
N ASP A 26 -8.09 8.17 -5.39
CA ASP A 26 -8.41 9.42 -4.71
C ASP A 26 -7.87 9.55 -3.26
N HIS A 27 -7.04 8.61 -2.81
CA HIS A 27 -6.30 8.71 -1.55
C HIS A 27 -4.94 9.36 -1.80
N SER A 28 -4.65 10.45 -1.09
CA SER A 28 -3.32 11.05 -1.08
C SER A 28 -2.32 10.10 -0.42
N VAL A 29 -1.25 9.77 -1.14
CA VAL A 29 -0.13 8.97 -0.66
C VAL A 29 1.17 9.64 -1.08
N GLU A 30 2.30 9.29 -0.48
CA GLU A 30 3.60 9.75 -0.97
C GLU A 30 4.61 8.61 -0.82
N VAL A 31 4.79 7.86 -1.91
CA VAL A 31 5.74 6.75 -1.97
C VAL A 31 6.57 6.80 -3.26
N PRO A 32 7.86 6.44 -3.21
CA PRO A 32 8.61 6.18 -4.42
C PRO A 32 8.04 4.93 -5.11
N PRO A 33 7.96 4.89 -6.45
CA PRO A 33 7.72 3.63 -7.15
C PRO A 33 8.81 2.62 -6.79
N ALA A 34 8.40 1.40 -6.45
CA ALA A 34 9.31 0.30 -6.13
C ALA A 34 8.98 -0.92 -7.00
N GLN A 35 9.93 -1.84 -7.12
CA GLN A 35 9.75 -3.08 -7.88
C GLN A 35 8.64 -3.96 -7.27
N ASN A 36 8.67 -4.14 -5.96
CA ASN A 36 7.65 -4.89 -5.24
C ASN A 36 6.87 -3.91 -4.35
N MET A 37 5.56 -3.87 -4.54
CA MET A 37 4.67 -3.04 -3.75
C MET A 37 3.42 -3.82 -3.33
N LEU A 38 2.89 -3.47 -2.17
CA LEU A 38 1.59 -3.89 -1.70
C LEU A 38 0.70 -2.67 -1.50
N VAL A 39 -0.48 -2.69 -2.10
CA VAL A 39 -1.51 -1.67 -1.92
C VAL A 39 -2.70 -2.34 -1.23
N LEU A 40 -3.01 -1.89 -0.02
CA LEU A 40 -4.10 -2.41 0.79
C LEU A 40 -5.10 -1.31 1.10
N ARG A 41 -6.38 -1.66 1.11
CA ARG A 41 -7.43 -0.82 1.66
C ARG A 41 -7.96 -1.50 2.93
N ASN A 42 -8.05 -0.77 4.03
CA ASN A 42 -8.39 -1.31 5.33
C ASN A 42 -9.25 -0.37 6.20
N ASP A 43 -9.85 -0.89 7.25
CA ASP A 43 -10.50 -0.12 8.31
C ASP A 43 -9.51 0.90 8.91
N ASP A 44 -9.93 2.15 9.11
CA ASP A 44 -9.12 3.13 9.86
C ASP A 44 -9.31 2.94 11.38
N ARG A 45 -8.73 1.86 11.93
CA ARG A 45 -8.81 1.51 13.35
C ARG A 45 -7.48 1.04 13.93
N PRO A 46 -7.29 1.10 15.26
CA PRO A 46 -6.08 0.63 15.91
C PRO A 46 -5.74 -0.83 15.55
N GLY A 47 -4.46 -1.10 15.29
CA GLY A 47 -3.94 -2.44 15.03
C GLY A 47 -3.83 -2.84 13.55
N MET A 48 -4.46 -2.12 12.60
CA MET A 48 -4.43 -2.52 11.19
C MET A 48 -3.02 -2.46 10.57
N ILE A 49 -2.23 -1.43 10.91
CA ILE A 49 -0.82 -1.36 10.48
C ILE A 49 -0.03 -2.55 11.02
N GLY A 50 -0.16 -2.81 12.33
CA GLY A 50 0.52 -3.92 12.99
C GLY A 50 0.18 -5.27 12.38
N LEU A 51 -1.10 -5.52 12.07
CA LEU A 51 -1.56 -6.75 11.42
C LEU A 51 -0.79 -7.02 10.12
N VAL A 52 -0.68 -6.01 9.25
CA VAL A 52 -0.02 -6.14 7.94
C VAL A 52 1.49 -6.28 8.11
N THR A 53 2.10 -5.42 8.92
CA THR A 53 3.57 -5.45 9.11
C THR A 53 4.04 -6.71 9.81
N SER A 54 3.26 -7.26 10.74
CA SER A 54 3.57 -8.52 11.41
C SER A 54 3.46 -9.69 10.44
N ALA A 55 2.42 -9.75 9.59
CA ALA A 55 2.30 -10.81 8.60
C ALA A 55 3.47 -10.84 7.60
N LEU A 56 3.96 -9.66 7.19
CA LEU A 56 5.16 -9.54 6.35
C LEU A 56 6.43 -9.98 7.10
N GLY A 57 6.59 -9.53 8.34
CA GLY A 57 7.72 -9.91 9.19
C GLY A 57 7.78 -11.40 9.49
N ASP A 58 6.64 -12.03 9.76
CA ASP A 58 6.52 -13.48 9.98
C ASP A 58 6.89 -14.29 8.72
N ALA A 59 6.66 -13.71 7.53
CA ALA A 59 7.08 -14.25 6.24
C ALA A 59 8.55 -13.94 5.90
N GLY A 60 9.26 -13.20 6.75
CA GLY A 60 10.66 -12.79 6.52
C GLY A 60 10.84 -11.69 5.49
N ILE A 61 9.78 -10.94 5.15
CA ILE A 61 9.82 -9.91 4.10
C ILE A 61 10.12 -8.55 4.72
N ASN A 62 11.19 -7.93 4.24
CA ASN A 62 11.56 -6.58 4.68
C ASN A 62 10.73 -5.50 3.98
N ILE A 63 10.43 -4.42 4.71
CA ILE A 63 9.66 -3.26 4.24
C ILE A 63 10.62 -2.10 4.08
N SER A 64 10.78 -1.59 2.86
CA SER A 64 11.67 -0.47 2.55
C SER A 64 10.98 0.89 2.69
N ASP A 65 9.67 0.94 2.45
CA ASP A 65 8.88 2.15 2.64
C ASP A 65 7.42 1.80 2.99
N ILE A 66 6.76 2.63 3.78
CA ILE A 66 5.34 2.50 4.13
C ILE A 66 4.68 3.87 4.21
N HIS A 67 3.56 4.00 3.52
CA HIS A 67 2.71 5.19 3.60
C HIS A 67 1.26 4.78 3.86
N VAL A 68 0.59 5.55 4.72
CA VAL A 68 -0.82 5.35 5.03
C VAL A 68 -1.57 6.63 4.71
N GLY A 69 -2.34 6.61 3.62
CA GLY A 69 -3.29 7.65 3.26
C GLY A 69 -4.62 7.38 3.93
N ARG A 70 -5.33 8.42 4.37
CA ARG A 70 -6.71 8.30 4.87
C ARG A 70 -7.68 8.75 3.79
N SER A 71 -8.80 8.04 3.65
CA SER A 71 -9.91 8.51 2.84
C SER A 71 -10.40 9.88 3.36
N PRO A 72 -10.85 10.80 2.48
CA PRO A 72 -11.47 12.06 2.90
C PRO A 72 -12.64 11.89 3.86
N ASP A 73 -13.36 10.76 3.79
CA ASP A 73 -14.49 10.45 4.67
C ASP A 73 -14.10 9.71 5.97
N GLY A 74 -12.81 9.39 6.16
CA GLY A 74 -12.28 8.72 7.34
C GLY A 74 -12.74 7.28 7.53
N SER A 75 -13.47 6.68 6.58
CA SER A 75 -14.03 5.33 6.72
C SER A 75 -13.03 4.22 6.39
N ALA A 76 -12.04 4.52 5.54
CA ALA A 76 -11.01 3.59 5.12
C ALA A 76 -9.64 4.28 5.09
N ALA A 77 -8.61 3.49 5.36
CA ALA A 77 -7.23 3.83 5.11
C ALA A 77 -6.73 3.08 3.87
N LEU A 78 -5.86 3.73 3.11
CA LEU A 78 -5.07 3.12 2.07
C LEU A 78 -3.63 2.99 2.56
N MET A 79 -3.14 1.78 2.64
CA MET A 79 -1.76 1.47 2.98
C MET A 79 -1.00 1.08 1.72
N VAL A 80 0.12 1.74 1.48
CA VAL A 80 1.02 1.42 0.38
C VAL A 80 2.38 1.08 0.98
N LEU A 81 2.87 -0.13 0.70
CA LEU A 81 4.18 -0.60 1.15
C LEU A 81 5.06 -0.89 -0.05
N ALA A 82 6.34 -0.54 0.06
CA ALA A 82 7.39 -1.07 -0.78
C ALA A 82 8.12 -2.18 -0.02
N THR A 83 8.36 -3.31 -0.67
CA THR A 83 9.05 -4.46 -0.08
C THR A 83 10.28 -4.83 -0.89
N ASP A 84 11.27 -5.42 -0.22
CA ASP A 84 12.52 -5.83 -0.90
C ASP A 84 12.29 -7.03 -1.82
N GLU A 85 11.29 -7.86 -1.48
CA GLU A 85 10.91 -9.06 -2.20
C GLU A 85 9.41 -9.06 -2.52
N ALA A 86 9.01 -9.81 -3.54
CA ALA A 86 7.61 -9.99 -3.88
C ALA A 86 6.89 -10.77 -2.79
N ALA A 87 5.72 -10.27 -2.35
CA ALA A 87 4.90 -10.97 -1.37
C ALA A 87 4.40 -12.31 -1.96
N PRO A 88 4.64 -13.45 -1.29
CA PRO A 88 4.11 -14.74 -1.69
C PRO A 88 2.59 -14.72 -1.85
N GLY A 89 2.07 -15.45 -2.83
CA GLY A 89 0.63 -15.45 -3.13
C GLY A 89 -0.23 -15.89 -1.95
N ASP A 90 0.23 -16.88 -1.18
CA ASP A 90 -0.43 -17.35 0.04
C ASP A 90 -0.46 -16.27 1.14
N LEU A 91 0.59 -15.47 1.27
CA LEU A 91 0.59 -14.31 2.18
C LEU A 91 -0.42 -13.25 1.74
N VAL A 92 -0.50 -12.97 0.44
CA VAL A 92 -1.48 -12.02 -0.12
C VAL A 92 -2.91 -12.50 0.14
N GLU A 93 -3.21 -13.77 -0.08
CA GLU A 93 -4.55 -14.32 0.23
C GLU A 93 -4.86 -14.26 1.73
N ARG A 94 -3.90 -14.62 2.59
CA ARG A 94 -4.07 -14.50 4.05
C ARG A 94 -4.38 -13.07 4.49
N LEU A 95 -3.74 -12.07 3.88
CA LEU A 95 -4.03 -10.66 4.15
C LEU A 95 -5.42 -10.25 3.64
N ARG A 96 -5.89 -10.78 2.50
CA ARG A 96 -7.25 -10.51 2.01
C ARG A 96 -8.33 -11.07 2.92
N GLU A 97 -8.06 -12.20 3.57
CA GLU A 97 -8.99 -12.82 4.52
C GLU A 97 -8.94 -12.17 5.91
N ALA A 98 -7.98 -11.28 6.16
CA ALA A 98 -7.78 -10.70 7.49
C ALA A 98 -8.89 -9.71 7.86
N PRO A 99 -9.39 -9.72 9.11
CA PRO A 99 -10.47 -8.84 9.53
C PRO A 99 -10.14 -7.35 9.39
N GLY A 100 -10.96 -6.64 8.62
CA GLY A 100 -10.80 -5.20 8.37
C GLY A 100 -9.89 -4.86 7.20
N ILE A 101 -9.44 -5.85 6.43
CA ILE A 101 -8.85 -5.64 5.10
C ILE A 101 -9.97 -5.76 4.05
N PHE A 102 -10.08 -4.75 3.20
CA PHE A 102 -11.09 -4.71 2.13
C PHE A 102 -10.52 -5.16 0.78
N SER A 103 -9.25 -4.85 0.52
CA SER A 103 -8.55 -5.29 -0.70
C SER A 103 -7.06 -5.32 -0.49
N VAL A 104 -6.39 -6.19 -1.26
CA VAL A 104 -4.92 -6.31 -1.33
C VAL A 104 -4.52 -6.53 -2.79
N HIS A 105 -3.66 -5.65 -3.28
CA HIS A 105 -3.04 -5.74 -4.60
C HIS A 105 -1.53 -5.80 -4.45
N ALA A 106 -0.92 -6.90 -4.91
CA ALA A 106 0.52 -7.00 -5.07
C ALA A 106 0.90 -6.51 -6.47
N LEU A 107 1.92 -5.65 -6.53
CA LEU A 107 2.53 -5.14 -7.74
C LEU A 107 3.98 -5.64 -7.75
N GLY A 108 4.37 -6.37 -8.79
CA GLY A 108 5.69 -7.00 -8.93
C GLY A 108 5.82 -7.74 -10.24
#